data_AF-A0A9E3QFW5-F1
#
_entry.id   AF-A0A9E3QFW5-F1
#
_cell.length_a   1.000
_cell.length_b   1.000
_cell.length_c   1.000
_cell.angle_alpha   90.00
_cell.angle_beta   90.00
_cell.angle_gamma   90.00
#
_symmetry.space_group_name_H-M   'P 1'
#
loop_
_entity.id
_entity.type
_entity.pdbx_description
1 polymer ?
#
loop_
_entity_poly.entity_id
_entity_poly.type
_entity_poly.pdbx_seq_one_letter_code
_entity_poly.pdbx_strand_id
1 'polypeptide(L)'
;MPLTLRWKGSTTLAVEADGLRPDTLAGLSAAEAARLPAVVGNISAELGELFEVAGDGADGHLVLEGDLRAVRGIGRGMASGRLTVQGDAGTHLGAGMSGGMIEVEGSVGDWAGAELRGG
;
A
#
# COMPACT_ATOMS: atom_id res chain seq x y z
N MET A 1 -2.10 11.85 -12.13
CA MET A 1 -1.08 12.28 -11.14
C MET A 1 -1.04 11.16 -10.15
N PRO A 2 0.11 10.68 -9.65
CA PRO A 2 0.11 9.48 -8.83
C PRO A 2 -0.76 9.67 -7.58
N LEU A 3 -1.41 8.59 -7.15
CA LEU A 3 -2.11 8.57 -5.87
C LEU A 3 -1.06 8.43 -4.78
N THR A 4 -0.96 9.43 -3.91
CA THR A 4 0.00 9.46 -2.82
C THR A 4 -0.69 9.24 -1.48
N LEU A 5 -0.18 8.29 -0.69
CA LEU A 5 -0.61 8.00 0.67
C LEU A 5 0.57 8.23 1.61
N ARG A 6 0.53 9.32 2.38
CA ARG A 6 1.54 9.64 3.38
C ARG A 6 1.14 9.14 4.75
N TRP A 7 1.96 8.28 5.34
CA TRP A 7 1.72 7.69 6.65
C TRP A 7 1.69 8.74 7.77
N LYS A 8 0.66 8.70 8.61
CA LYS A 8 0.51 9.64 9.74
C LYS A 8 1.18 9.15 11.03
N GLY A 9 1.57 7.88 11.12
CA GLY A 9 2.15 7.31 12.35
C GLY A 9 1.18 7.17 13.52
N SER A 10 -0.13 7.08 13.25
CA SER A 10 -1.18 7.19 14.27
C SER A 10 -1.42 5.94 15.12
N THR A 11 -0.75 4.81 14.83
CA THR A 11 -1.00 3.54 15.52
C THR A 11 0.28 2.75 15.82
N THR A 12 0.27 2.06 16.96
CA THR A 12 1.30 1.08 17.37
C THR A 12 0.91 -0.36 17.03
N LEU A 13 -0.31 -0.57 16.56
CA LEU A 13 -0.82 -1.88 16.13
C LEU A 13 -0.45 -2.15 14.68
N ALA A 14 -0.33 -3.43 14.32
CA ALA A 14 -0.12 -3.86 12.95
C ALA A 14 -1.32 -3.44 12.08
N VAL A 15 -1.02 -2.90 10.90
CA VAL A 15 -2.00 -2.56 9.87
C VAL A 15 -1.90 -3.59 8.77
N GLU A 16 -3.00 -4.28 8.48
CA GLU A 16 -3.09 -5.19 7.32
C GLU A 16 -3.57 -4.38 6.12
N ALA A 17 -2.72 -4.29 5.11
CA ALA A 17 -2.86 -3.41 3.95
C ALA A 17 -2.96 -4.18 2.64
N ASP A 18 -3.59 -5.36 2.66
CA ASP A 18 -3.84 -6.17 1.47
C ASP A 18 -4.62 -5.40 0.38
N GLY A 19 -5.35 -4.33 0.75
CA GLY A 19 -6.05 -3.43 -0.16
C GLY A 19 -5.19 -2.30 -0.77
N LEU A 20 -3.97 -2.06 -0.28
CA LEU A 20 -3.06 -1.03 -0.81
C LEU A 20 -2.34 -1.53 -2.06
N ARG A 21 -3.06 -1.52 -3.18
CA ARG A 21 -2.56 -2.00 -4.47
C ARG A 21 -2.94 -1.02 -5.57
N PRO A 22 -2.06 -0.77 -6.55
CA PRO A 22 -2.41 0.10 -7.68
C PRO A 22 -3.64 -0.38 -8.45
N ASP A 23 -3.84 -1.70 -8.61
CA ASP A 23 -4.98 -2.27 -9.32
C ASP A 23 -6.34 -2.05 -8.61
N THR A 24 -6.37 -1.96 -7.28
CA THR A 24 -7.60 -1.68 -6.51
C THR A 24 -7.89 -0.19 -6.40
N LEU A 25 -6.86 0.64 -6.51
CA LEU A 25 -6.96 2.09 -6.40
C LEU A 25 -7.02 2.79 -7.76
N ALA A 26 -6.90 2.04 -8.85
CA ALA A 26 -6.95 2.57 -10.21
C ALA A 26 -8.25 3.34 -10.46
N GLY A 27 -8.13 4.58 -10.93
CA GLY A 27 -9.25 5.47 -11.23
C GLY A 27 -9.97 6.08 -10.02
N LEU A 28 -9.56 5.78 -8.78
CA LEU A 28 -10.13 6.41 -7.59
C LEU A 28 -9.54 7.80 -7.36
N SER A 29 -10.38 8.73 -6.91
CA SER A 29 -9.91 10.00 -6.34
C SER A 29 -9.32 9.82 -4.94
N ALA A 30 -8.50 10.76 -4.49
CA ALA A 30 -8.00 10.77 -3.10
C ALA A 30 -9.13 10.65 -2.05
N ALA A 31 -10.27 11.29 -2.28
CA ALA A 31 -11.42 11.23 -1.36
C ALA A 31 -12.10 9.85 -1.33
N GLU A 32 -12.11 9.13 -2.44
CA GLU A 32 -12.62 7.75 -2.50
C GLU A 32 -11.64 6.78 -1.88
N ALA A 33 -10.36 6.89 -2.24
CA ALA A 33 -9.29 6.08 -1.65
C ALA A 33 -9.22 6.25 -0.13
N ALA A 34 -9.40 7.48 0.38
CA ALA A 34 -9.41 7.76 1.82
C ALA A 34 -10.51 7.01 2.58
N ARG A 35 -11.67 6.71 1.96
CA ARG A 35 -12.78 5.99 2.62
C ARG A 35 -12.66 4.48 2.55
N LEU A 36 -11.62 3.94 1.91
CA LEU A 36 -11.46 2.50 1.83
C LEU A 36 -11.14 1.92 3.21
N PRO A 37 -11.70 0.75 3.56
CA PRO A 37 -11.44 0.12 4.83
C PRO A 37 -10.00 -0.43 4.86
N ALA A 38 -9.35 -0.22 5.98
CA ALA A 38 -8.08 -0.82 6.37
C ALA A 38 -8.25 -1.51 7.73
N VAL A 39 -7.54 -2.61 7.94
CA VAL A 39 -7.62 -3.37 9.19
C VAL A 39 -6.44 -2.97 10.08
N VAL A 40 -6.73 -2.59 11.32
CA VAL A 40 -5.74 -2.23 12.34
C VAL A 40 -5.93 -3.16 13.53
N GLY A 41 -5.04 -4.13 13.71
CA GLY A 41 -5.21 -5.19 14.70
C GLY A 41 -6.48 -6.01 14.46
N ASN A 42 -7.52 -5.79 15.26
CA ASN A 42 -8.82 -6.46 15.14
C ASN A 42 -9.99 -5.52 14.81
N ILE A 43 -9.71 -4.24 14.49
CA ILE A 43 -10.71 -3.25 14.14
C ILE A 43 -10.56 -2.80 12.69
N SER A 44 -11.64 -2.25 12.13
CA SER A 44 -11.64 -1.58 10.83
C SER A 44 -11.51 -0.08 11.05
N ALA A 45 -10.66 0.57 10.26
CA ALA A 45 -10.52 2.02 10.16
C ALA A 45 -10.54 2.44 8.68
N GLU A 46 -10.75 3.70 8.37
CA GLU A 46 -10.60 4.20 7.00
C GLU A 46 -9.12 4.51 6.68
N LEU A 47 -8.72 4.36 5.42
CA LEU A 47 -7.35 4.73 4.99
C LEU A 47 -7.02 6.18 5.31
N GLY A 48 -7.99 7.10 5.21
CA GLY A 48 -7.82 8.51 5.54
C GLY A 48 -7.54 8.79 7.01
N GLU A 49 -7.83 7.86 7.92
CA GLU A 49 -7.46 7.95 9.34
C GLU A 49 -5.97 7.63 9.56
N LEU A 50 -5.41 6.78 8.71
CA LEU A 50 -4.04 6.27 8.79
C LEU A 50 -3.06 7.03 7.89
N PHE A 51 -3.55 7.52 6.75
CA PHE A 51 -2.79 8.17 5.71
C PHE A 51 -3.37 9.56 5.40
N GLU A 52 -2.52 10.47 4.98
CA GLU A 52 -2.91 11.65 4.22
C GLU A 52 -2.91 11.29 2.74
N VAL A 53 -4.05 11.46 2.08
CA VAL A 53 -4.28 10.99 0.71
C VAL A 53 -4.33 12.18 -0.24
N ALA A 54 -3.55 12.13 -1.32
CA ALA A 54 -3.48 13.17 -2.34
C ALA A 54 -3.38 12.57 -3.75
N GLY A 55 -3.75 13.33 -4.78
CA GLY A 55 -3.71 12.88 -6.17
C GLY A 55 -4.90 12.00 -6.58
N ASP A 56 -4.66 11.12 -7.54
CA ASP A 56 -5.66 10.21 -8.12
C ASP A 56 -5.01 8.93 -8.64
N GLY A 57 -5.78 7.83 -8.74
CA GLY A 57 -5.27 6.56 -9.25
C GLY A 57 -5.29 6.46 -10.78
N ALA A 58 -5.43 7.55 -11.54
CA ALA A 58 -5.74 7.46 -12.97
C ALA A 58 -4.57 6.95 -13.83
N ASP A 59 -3.33 7.16 -13.38
CA ASP A 59 -2.12 6.69 -14.08
C ASP A 59 -1.64 5.31 -13.60
N GLY A 60 -2.37 4.67 -12.68
CA GLY A 60 -2.02 3.36 -12.13
C GLY A 60 -0.72 3.36 -11.31
N HIS A 61 -0.29 4.52 -10.81
CA HIS A 61 0.87 4.67 -9.94
C HIS A 61 0.44 5.03 -8.52
N LEU A 62 0.76 4.15 -7.57
CA LEU A 62 0.59 4.38 -6.13
C LEU A 62 1.94 4.73 -5.51
N VAL A 63 1.97 5.81 -4.72
CA VAL A 63 3.14 6.23 -3.95
C VAL A 63 2.79 6.17 -2.46
N LEU A 64 3.57 5.43 -1.68
CA LEU A 64 3.45 5.37 -0.23
C LEU A 64 4.64 6.08 0.39
N GLU A 65 4.39 7.02 1.30
CA GLU A 65 5.45 7.80 1.96
C GLU A 65 5.46 7.56 3.47
N GLY A 66 6.65 7.37 4.05
CA GLY A 66 6.86 7.28 5.50
C GLY A 66 7.34 5.91 6.00
N ASP A 67 7.40 5.74 7.33
CA ASP A 67 7.79 4.48 7.97
C ASP A 67 6.61 3.52 8.05
N LEU A 68 6.55 2.57 7.11
CA LEU A 68 5.46 1.59 6.98
C LEU A 68 5.86 0.22 7.55
N ARG A 69 6.84 0.13 8.45
CA ARG A 69 7.24 -1.16 9.06
C ARG A 69 6.08 -1.88 9.76
N ALA A 70 5.12 -1.13 10.30
CA ALA A 70 3.91 -1.65 10.94
C ALA A 70 2.82 -2.06 9.93
N VAL A 71 2.98 -1.72 8.65
CA VAL A 71 2.00 -1.96 7.58
C VAL A 71 2.42 -3.20 6.79
N ARG A 72 1.55 -4.20 6.77
CA ARG A 72 1.83 -5.54 6.26
C ARG A 72 1.01 -5.82 5.00
N GLY A 73 1.53 -6.67 4.13
CA GLY A 73 0.80 -7.09 2.93
C GLY A 73 0.65 -6.01 1.85
N ILE A 74 1.46 -4.96 1.89
CA ILE A 74 1.49 -3.93 0.85
C ILE A 74 1.69 -4.58 -0.52
N GLY A 75 0.81 -4.31 -1.49
CA GLY A 75 0.90 -4.91 -2.83
C GLY A 75 0.57 -6.42 -2.90
N ARG A 76 -0.03 -7.02 -1.86
CA ARG A 76 -0.36 -8.45 -1.87
C ARG A 76 -1.35 -8.80 -2.98
N GLY A 77 -0.97 -9.72 -3.88
CA GLY A 77 -1.80 -10.13 -5.00
C GLY A 77 -1.98 -9.04 -6.06
N MET A 78 -1.08 -8.06 -6.10
CA MET A 78 -1.06 -7.03 -7.13
C MET A 78 -0.92 -7.67 -8.52
N ALA A 79 -1.75 -7.23 -9.46
CA ALA A 79 -1.82 -7.80 -10.80
C ALA A 79 -1.31 -6.84 -11.89
N SER A 80 -1.31 -5.54 -11.64
CA SER A 80 -0.86 -4.51 -12.58
C SER A 80 -0.58 -3.18 -11.88
N GLY A 81 0.05 -2.25 -12.60
CA GLY A 81 0.35 -0.89 -12.12
C GLY A 81 1.76 -0.77 -11.53
N ARG A 82 2.04 0.40 -10.94
CA ARG A 82 3.32 0.71 -10.29
C ARG A 82 3.07 1.10 -8.84
N LEU A 83 3.87 0.56 -7.94
CA LEU A 83 3.90 0.91 -6.53
C LEU A 83 5.30 1.42 -6.18
N THR A 84 5.38 2.60 -5.59
CA THR A 84 6.63 3.16 -5.07
C THR A 84 6.48 3.37 -3.56
N VAL A 85 7.42 2.87 -2.78
CA VAL A 85 7.49 3.08 -1.33
C VAL A 85 8.70 3.96 -1.00
N GLN A 86 8.41 5.19 -0.61
CA GLN A 86 9.38 6.18 -0.14
C GLN A 86 9.53 6.05 1.38
N GLY A 87 10.29 5.03 1.78
CA GLY A 87 10.50 4.68 3.18
C GLY A 87 10.67 3.18 3.36
N ASP A 88 10.50 2.73 4.61
CA ASP A 88 10.57 1.31 4.95
C ASP A 88 9.19 0.66 4.81
N ALA A 89 9.16 -0.61 4.42
CA ALA A 89 7.95 -1.42 4.30
C ALA A 89 7.95 -2.61 5.27
N GLY A 90 6.77 -2.97 5.76
CA GLY A 90 6.60 -4.14 6.61
C GLY A 90 6.67 -5.48 5.87
N THR A 91 6.21 -6.54 6.54
CA THR A 91 6.29 -7.92 6.03
C THR A 91 5.32 -8.18 4.88
N HIS A 92 5.61 -9.18 4.05
CA HIS A 92 4.76 -9.66 2.95
C HIS A 92 4.51 -8.65 1.83
N LEU A 93 5.44 -7.71 1.63
CA LEU A 93 5.39 -6.80 0.50
C LEU A 93 5.36 -7.58 -0.82
N GLY A 94 4.40 -7.28 -1.70
CA GLY A 94 4.27 -7.94 -3.00
C GLY A 94 3.96 -9.43 -2.95
N ALA A 95 3.49 -9.96 -1.82
CA ALA A 95 3.22 -11.39 -1.71
C ALA A 95 2.11 -11.83 -2.68
N GLY A 96 2.30 -12.89 -3.44
CA GLY A 96 1.33 -13.40 -4.41
C GLY A 96 1.13 -12.51 -5.65
N MET A 97 2.00 -11.52 -5.86
CA MET A 97 1.95 -10.62 -7.02
C MET A 97 2.06 -11.41 -8.34
N SER A 98 1.23 -11.05 -9.31
CA SER A 98 1.16 -11.67 -10.64
C SER A 98 1.55 -10.72 -11.78
N GLY A 99 1.66 -9.42 -11.53
CA GLY A 99 2.12 -8.43 -12.50
C GLY A 99 2.22 -7.01 -11.93
N GLY A 100 2.89 -6.12 -12.68
CA GLY A 100 3.17 -4.73 -12.28
C GLY A 100 4.57 -4.58 -11.68
N MET A 101 4.88 -3.46 -11.05
CA MET A 101 6.21 -3.20 -10.47
C MET A 101 6.10 -2.62 -9.07
N ILE A 102 6.92 -3.10 -8.13
CA ILE A 102 7.07 -2.51 -6.80
C ILE A 102 8.52 -2.05 -6.61
N GLU A 103 8.70 -0.78 -6.29
CA GLU A 103 9.99 -0.15 -6.00
C GLU A 103 9.98 0.37 -4.56
N VAL A 104 11.01 0.04 -3.79
CA VAL A 104 11.14 0.44 -2.38
C VAL A 104 12.47 1.14 -2.19
N GLU A 105 12.45 2.36 -1.67
CA GLU A 105 13.65 3.17 -1.42
C GLU A 105 14.34 2.79 -0.09
N GLY A 106 13.60 2.25 0.87
CA GLY A 106 14.09 1.82 2.18
C GLY A 106 14.24 0.31 2.34
N SER A 107 14.09 -0.16 3.59
CA SER A 107 14.17 -1.58 3.94
C SER A 107 12.80 -2.26 3.85
N VAL A 108 12.79 -3.56 3.56
CA VAL A 108 11.57 -4.38 3.55
C VAL A 108 11.69 -5.46 4.61
N GLY A 109 10.57 -5.73 5.30
CA GLY A 109 10.48 -6.84 6.25
C GLY A 109 10.46 -8.22 5.58
N ASP A 110 10.26 -9.25 6.41
CA ASP A 110 10.26 -10.65 5.97
C ASP A 110 9.18 -10.94 4.90
N TRP A 111 9.41 -11.99 4.12
CA TRP A 111 8.47 -12.53 3.13
C TRP A 111 8.14 -11.57 1.97
N ALA A 112 9.03 -10.64 1.67
CA ALA A 112 8.96 -9.84 0.44
C ALA A 112 8.91 -10.76 -0.80
N GLY A 113 7.91 -10.55 -1.66
CA GLY A 113 7.71 -11.35 -2.88
C GLY A 113 7.34 -12.81 -2.62
N ALA A 114 6.88 -13.18 -1.41
CA ALA A 114 6.44 -14.54 -1.13
C ALA A 114 5.35 -14.98 -2.11
N GLU A 115 5.44 -16.18 -2.67
CA GLU A 115 4.49 -16.71 -3.66
C GLU A 115 4.34 -15.87 -4.94
N LEU A 116 5.33 -15.05 -5.30
CA LEU A 116 5.32 -14.26 -6.53
C LEU A 116 5.17 -15.15 -7.77
N ARG A 117 4.24 -14.77 -8.66
CA ARG A 117 3.89 -15.46 -9.90
C ARG A 117 4.31 -14.66 -11.14
N GLY A 118 4.50 -13.35 -10.99
CA GLY A 118 4.93 -12.44 -12.04
C GLY A 118 5.13 -11.02 -11.53
N GLY A 119 5.80 -10.21 -12.36
CA GLY A 119 6.14 -8.80 -12.16
C GLY A 119 6.80 -8.24 -13.41
#